data_AF-A0AAN1WF91-F1
#
_entry.id   AF-A0AAN1WF91-F1
#
_cell.length_a   1.000
_cell.length_b   1.000
_cell.length_c   1.000
_cell.angle_alpha   90.00
_cell.angle_beta   90.00
_cell.angle_gamma   90.00
#
_symmetry.space_group_name_H-M   'P 1'
#
loop_
_entity.id
_entity.type
_entity.pdbx_description
1 polymer ?
#
loop_
_entity_poly.entity_id
_entity_poly.type
_entity_poly.pdbx_seq_one_letter_code
_entity_poly.pdbx_strand_id
1 'polypeptide(L)'
;MHRFIVSILSISFAGQMVCAQTLDEQYEYYLANKCKNLNFTRVTGGFLEEGQAEENLSNYCGGPQGSIPLPPGSSITANSSGGASATRGADASQVLRNREKRNREKEAVSDDASYSTTLDVYSAENLGLFFTYNSRREEKDVTPYEAGNRAEAFDVLLGADYRIGERAVLGAAYSFARVKGDFFGGGDFEKSSQAVWLFGAWYPLNNASIDFSVGLDDGKHDTRRNVGRHLVLVTPADAVAVPEGEEPIHADDITTIIIDIPYVRTQSRSHSRSLNITLNGGYDFNWSAFTVGPRAGVAQRKTIMDGFDESGETPMTLQFDRQVEKSVISTLGVQGSRAFSASFGVINFQFNMDWLHEWSDKQRLLTATFAEDLRSDAPRLAFLNEAPDQNWLRMRFGSAAVLPNGISFFVALEQTFLHEYLEQKSVSLGLRKVF
;
A
#
# COMPACT_ATOMS: atom_id res chain seq x y z
N MET A 1 11.82 -69.42 6.49
CA MET A 1 10.80 -68.38 6.25
C MET A 1 10.54 -67.68 7.57
N HIS A 2 11.22 -66.56 7.78
CA HIS A 2 11.31 -65.88 9.08
C HIS A 2 10.40 -64.66 9.16
N ARG A 3 9.95 -64.42 10.38
CA ARG A 3 8.92 -63.46 10.82
C ARG A 3 9.45 -62.02 10.81
N PHE A 4 8.51 -61.11 10.55
CA PHE A 4 8.63 -59.66 10.56
C PHE A 4 9.09 -59.09 11.92
N ILE A 5 10.09 -58.20 11.88
CA ILE A 5 10.31 -57.13 12.86
C ILE A 5 10.72 -55.90 12.05
N VAL A 6 9.84 -54.91 11.92
CA VAL A 6 10.22 -53.53 11.56
C VAL A 6 9.62 -52.65 12.64
N SER A 7 10.48 -52.23 13.56
CA SER A 7 10.18 -51.26 14.60
C SER A 7 9.90 -49.91 13.95
N ILE A 8 8.67 -49.42 14.09
CA ILE A 8 8.31 -48.04 13.74
C ILE A 8 8.81 -47.16 14.88
N LEU A 9 9.93 -46.47 14.64
CA LEU A 9 10.39 -45.37 15.48
C LEU A 9 9.53 -44.14 15.14
N SER A 10 8.48 -43.92 15.91
CA SER A 10 7.68 -42.69 15.87
C SER A 10 8.51 -41.55 16.45
N ILE A 11 9.15 -40.76 15.58
CA ILE A 11 9.70 -39.45 15.95
C ILE A 11 8.54 -38.47 15.92
N SER A 12 8.04 -38.10 17.10
CA SER A 12 7.10 -37.00 17.27
C SER A 12 7.81 -35.71 16.88
N PHE A 13 7.54 -35.21 15.66
CA PHE A 13 7.80 -33.81 15.34
C PHE A 13 6.76 -32.98 16.08
N ALA A 14 7.16 -32.41 17.23
CA ALA A 14 6.52 -31.22 17.77
C ALA A 14 6.94 -30.01 16.90
N GLY A 15 6.50 -30.01 15.64
CA GLY A 15 6.44 -28.79 14.85
C GLY A 15 5.15 -28.11 15.25
N GLN A 16 5.22 -26.92 15.86
CA GLN A 16 4.07 -26.03 15.89
C GLN A 16 3.63 -25.87 14.42
N MET A 17 2.49 -26.47 14.10
CA MET A 17 1.80 -26.21 12.85
C MET A 17 1.43 -24.73 12.94
N VAL A 18 2.22 -23.87 12.28
CA VAL A 18 1.80 -22.49 12.07
C VAL A 18 0.64 -22.62 11.10
N CYS A 19 -0.57 -22.78 11.64
CA CYS A 19 -1.77 -22.58 10.86
C CYS A 19 -1.68 -21.17 10.28
N ALA A 20 -2.03 -21.05 9.02
CA ALA A 20 -2.34 -19.78 8.39
C ALA A 20 -3.31 -19.02 9.31
N GLN A 21 -2.90 -17.85 9.80
CA GLN A 21 -3.71 -17.02 10.68
C GLN A 21 -3.71 -15.59 10.15
N THR A 22 -4.86 -14.95 10.24
CA THR A 22 -4.99 -13.52 9.94
C THR A 22 -4.40 -12.69 11.08
N LEU A 23 -4.15 -11.41 10.80
CA LEU A 23 -3.71 -10.49 11.85
C LEU A 23 -4.76 -10.41 12.98
N ASP A 24 -6.04 -10.35 12.64
CA ASP A 24 -7.14 -10.27 13.61
C ASP A 24 -7.24 -11.52 14.48
N GLU A 25 -7.04 -12.72 13.90
CA GLU A 25 -6.99 -13.97 14.66
C GLU A 25 -5.82 -14.02 15.65
N GLN A 26 -4.64 -13.53 15.25
CA GLN A 26 -3.50 -13.40 16.15
C GLN A 26 -3.84 -12.44 17.29
N TYR A 27 -4.44 -11.29 16.99
CA TYR A 27 -4.87 -10.34 18.01
C TYR A 27 -5.84 -10.96 19.01
N GLU A 28 -6.90 -11.59 18.53
CA GLU A 28 -7.90 -12.23 19.40
C GLU A 28 -7.25 -13.27 20.31
N TYR A 29 -6.31 -14.06 19.80
CA TYR A 29 -5.59 -15.05 20.61
C TYR A 29 -4.84 -14.42 21.79
N TYR A 30 -4.15 -13.31 21.58
CA TYR A 30 -3.41 -12.61 22.64
C TYR A 30 -4.33 -11.84 23.60
N LEU A 31 -5.40 -11.23 23.09
CA LEU A 31 -6.31 -10.37 23.86
C LEU A 31 -7.38 -11.15 24.63
N ALA A 32 -7.95 -12.22 24.06
CA ALA A 32 -8.98 -13.05 24.71
C ALA A 32 -8.50 -13.65 26.04
N ASN A 33 -7.19 -13.84 26.17
CA ASN A 33 -6.57 -14.37 27.39
C ASN A 33 -6.17 -13.30 28.41
N LYS A 34 -6.75 -12.08 28.37
CA LYS A 34 -6.38 -10.96 29.27
C LYS A 34 -4.87 -10.74 29.33
N CYS A 35 -4.22 -10.79 28.16
CA CYS A 35 -2.77 -10.63 28.03
C CYS A 35 -1.92 -11.67 28.78
N LYS A 36 -2.49 -12.81 29.24
CA LYS A 36 -1.71 -13.88 29.89
C LYS A 36 -0.61 -14.41 28.97
N ASN A 37 -0.88 -14.47 27.67
CA ASN A 37 0.09 -14.90 26.65
C ASN A 37 1.20 -13.86 26.41
N LEU A 38 1.05 -12.64 26.95
CA LEU A 38 2.12 -11.65 26.99
C LEU A 38 3.04 -11.83 28.20
N ASN A 39 2.87 -12.79 29.12
CA ASN A 39 3.85 -13.05 30.20
C ASN A 39 4.28 -11.81 31.04
N PHE A 40 3.41 -10.83 31.25
CA PHE A 40 3.74 -9.68 32.09
C PHE A 40 4.03 -10.09 33.54
N THR A 41 5.07 -9.50 34.14
CA THR A 41 5.36 -9.65 35.58
C THR A 41 4.33 -8.87 36.37
N ARG A 42 3.96 -9.36 37.55
CA ARG A 42 3.00 -8.69 38.42
C ARG A 42 3.55 -8.49 39.82
N VAL A 43 3.31 -7.30 40.39
CA VAL A 43 3.62 -7.00 41.79
C VAL A 43 2.55 -7.58 42.73
N THR A 44 2.85 -7.60 44.03
CA THR A 44 1.90 -8.04 45.06
C THR A 44 0.63 -7.18 44.99
N GLY A 45 -0.50 -7.79 44.61
CA GLY A 45 -1.75 -7.07 44.31
C GLY A 45 -2.27 -7.28 42.88
N GLY A 46 -1.51 -7.94 42.01
CA GLY A 46 -1.95 -8.33 40.66
C GLY A 46 -1.76 -7.27 39.58
N PHE A 47 -1.21 -6.10 39.92
CA PHE A 47 -0.87 -5.04 38.96
C PHE A 47 0.39 -5.40 38.16
N LEU A 48 0.50 -4.89 36.92
CA LEU A 48 1.71 -5.06 36.11
C LEU A 48 2.90 -4.34 36.75
N GLU A 49 4.10 -4.89 36.56
CA GLU A 49 5.34 -4.21 36.94
C GLU A 49 5.57 -2.95 36.09
N GLU A 50 6.13 -1.91 36.69
CA GLU A 50 6.35 -0.62 36.02
C GLU A 50 7.32 -0.77 34.84
N GLY A 51 7.03 -0.10 33.72
CA GLY A 51 7.89 -0.09 32.53
C GLY A 51 7.75 -1.30 31.60
N GLN A 52 6.81 -2.21 31.85
CA GLN A 52 6.55 -3.34 30.94
C GLN A 52 5.62 -3.01 29.78
N ALA A 53 4.76 -2.00 29.92
CA ALA A 53 3.84 -1.58 28.89
C ALA A 53 3.47 -0.10 29.05
N GLU A 54 3.03 0.54 27.96
CA GLU A 54 2.45 1.89 28.01
C GLU A 54 1.06 1.89 28.69
N GLU A 55 0.52 3.10 28.91
CA GLU A 55 -0.71 3.32 29.68
C GLU A 55 -1.92 2.57 29.11
N ASN A 56 -2.14 2.57 27.77
CA ASN A 56 -3.35 1.93 27.24
C ASN A 56 -3.31 0.41 27.40
N LEU A 57 -2.16 -0.22 27.11
CA LEU A 57 -1.95 -1.66 27.24
C LEU A 57 -1.90 -2.08 28.71
N SER A 58 -1.28 -1.28 29.57
CA SER A 58 -1.31 -1.50 31.02
C SER A 58 -2.72 -1.45 31.58
N ASN A 59 -3.51 -0.44 31.22
CA ASN A 59 -4.92 -0.33 31.62
C ASN A 59 -5.78 -1.50 31.11
N TYR A 60 -5.50 -1.99 29.89
CA TYR A 60 -6.22 -3.13 29.32
C TYR A 60 -5.85 -4.46 29.98
N CYS A 61 -4.55 -4.68 30.25
CA CYS A 61 -3.99 -5.93 30.78
C CYS A 61 -3.96 -6.00 32.33
N GLY A 62 -4.23 -4.89 33.02
CA GLY A 62 -4.11 -4.72 34.47
C GLY A 62 -5.12 -5.49 35.35
N GLY A 63 -6.14 -6.12 34.76
CA GLY A 63 -7.19 -6.82 35.52
C GLY A 63 -8.27 -5.87 36.06
N PRO A 64 -9.33 -6.38 36.72
CA PRO A 64 -10.44 -5.55 37.16
C PRO A 64 -9.95 -4.51 38.17
N GLN A 65 -10.18 -3.24 37.86
CA GLN A 65 -10.17 -2.17 38.85
C GLN A 65 -11.07 -2.62 40.01
N GLY A 66 -10.49 -2.84 41.19
CA GLY A 66 -11.27 -2.87 42.40
C GLY A 66 -12.05 -1.56 42.47
N SER A 67 -13.38 -1.67 42.39
CA SER A 67 -14.37 -0.59 42.33
C SER A 67 -14.25 0.35 41.12
N ILE A 68 -15.21 0.25 40.21
CA ILE A 68 -15.82 1.49 39.68
C ILE A 68 -16.43 2.17 40.91
N PRO A 69 -16.00 3.38 41.33
CA PRO A 69 -16.84 4.18 42.20
C PRO A 69 -18.06 4.54 41.35
N LEU A 70 -19.18 3.89 41.60
CA LEU A 70 -20.47 4.49 41.23
C LEU A 70 -20.47 5.89 41.87
N PRO A 71 -20.68 6.98 41.10
CA PRO A 71 -20.87 8.28 41.73
C PRO A 71 -22.08 8.17 42.66
N PRO A 72 -22.00 8.61 43.93
CA PRO A 72 -23.16 8.64 44.79
C PRO A 72 -24.11 9.71 44.25
N GLY A 73 -25.23 9.24 43.70
CA GLY A 73 -26.38 10.09 43.37
C GLY A 73 -26.29 10.76 42.00
N SER A 74 -27.06 10.24 41.04
CA SER A 74 -27.69 11.09 40.03
C SER A 74 -29.00 10.47 39.58
N SER A 75 -30.08 11.01 40.12
CA SER A 75 -31.41 10.94 39.55
C SER A 75 -31.41 11.44 38.11
N ILE A 76 -32.19 10.78 37.26
CA ILE A 76 -32.54 11.22 35.92
C ILE A 76 -33.31 12.54 36.04
N THR A 77 -32.78 13.62 35.49
CA THR A 77 -33.58 14.76 35.03
C THR A 77 -33.00 15.31 33.73
N ALA A 78 -33.75 15.12 32.66
CA ALA A 78 -33.65 15.92 31.46
C ALA A 78 -34.27 17.30 31.75
N ASN A 79 -33.54 18.40 31.52
CA ASN A 79 -34.07 19.56 30.81
C ASN A 79 -33.02 20.63 30.43
N SER A 80 -33.03 20.96 29.15
CA SER A 80 -33.07 22.29 28.51
C SER A 80 -32.26 23.51 29.00
N SER A 81 -31.80 24.26 27.99
CA SER A 81 -31.37 25.69 27.96
C SER A 81 -30.02 25.98 28.62
N GLY A 82 -29.10 26.75 28.06
CA GLY A 82 -29.15 27.82 27.05
C GLY A 82 -28.35 29.00 27.61
N GLY A 83 -27.39 29.54 26.84
CA GLY A 83 -26.86 30.90 27.08
C GLY A 83 -25.39 31.05 27.47
N ALA A 84 -24.56 31.29 26.44
CA ALA A 84 -23.66 32.44 26.22
C ALA A 84 -22.68 33.01 27.30
N SER A 85 -21.49 33.33 26.76
CA SER A 85 -20.52 34.41 27.10
C SER A 85 -19.37 34.04 28.06
N ALA A 86 -18.15 33.81 27.54
CA ALA A 86 -17.01 34.76 27.38
C ALA A 86 -16.33 35.11 28.73
N THR A 87 -15.00 35.04 28.95
CA THR A 87 -13.87 35.57 28.15
C THR A 87 -12.52 35.13 28.78
N ARG A 88 -11.50 34.84 27.94
CA ARG A 88 -10.00 34.98 28.03
C ARG A 88 -9.27 34.79 29.39
N GLY A 89 -8.08 34.18 29.50
CA GLY A 89 -7.06 33.71 28.55
C GLY A 89 -5.64 33.92 29.13
N ALA A 90 -4.70 32.98 28.89
CA ALA A 90 -3.24 33.15 28.82
C ALA A 90 -2.63 31.76 28.49
N ASP A 91 -2.33 31.46 27.23
CA ASP A 91 -1.07 31.70 26.50
C ASP A 91 -0.12 30.50 26.56
N ALA A 92 -0.23 29.64 25.54
CA ALA A 92 0.81 28.72 25.13
C ALA A 92 1.04 28.89 23.63
N SER A 93 1.40 30.12 23.23
CA SER A 93 1.70 30.46 21.83
C SER A 93 3.04 31.18 21.67
N GLN A 94 4.02 30.89 22.54
CA GLN A 94 5.35 31.52 22.49
C GLN A 94 6.56 30.57 22.37
N VAL A 95 6.38 29.25 22.34
CA VAL A 95 7.53 28.32 22.17
C VAL A 95 7.69 27.81 20.73
N LEU A 96 6.64 27.88 19.90
CA LEU A 96 6.68 27.35 18.53
C LEU A 96 6.96 28.39 17.43
N ARG A 97 6.98 29.69 17.75
CA ARG A 97 7.29 30.75 16.76
C ARG A 97 8.76 31.18 16.70
N ASN A 98 9.61 30.69 17.61
CA ASN A 98 11.04 31.05 17.66
C ASN A 98 11.98 30.01 17.00
N ARG A 99 11.43 29.05 16.25
CA ARG A 99 12.20 28.05 15.51
C ARG A 99 12.23 28.29 14.00
N GLU A 100 11.32 29.10 13.45
CA GLU A 100 11.25 29.38 12.00
C GLU A 100 11.95 30.68 11.55
N LYS A 101 12.45 31.50 12.48
CA LYS A 101 13.19 32.74 12.16
C LYS A 101 14.72 32.62 12.21
N ARG A 102 15.29 31.43 12.48
CA ARG A 102 16.75 31.22 12.51
C ARG A 102 17.36 30.56 11.27
N ASN A 103 16.55 30.11 10.33
CA ASN A 103 17.04 29.50 9.07
C ASN A 103 16.77 30.36 7.82
N ARG A 104 16.45 31.65 7.98
CA ARG A 104 16.24 32.58 6.85
C ARG A 104 17.18 33.79 6.82
N GLU A 105 18.27 33.78 7.60
CA GLU A 105 19.27 34.85 7.60
C GLU A 105 20.70 34.30 7.67
N LYS A 106 21.06 33.42 6.72
CA LYS A 106 22.46 33.09 6.43
C LYS A 106 22.74 32.88 4.94
N GLU A 107 22.12 33.67 4.07
CA GLU A 107 22.62 33.87 2.71
C GLU A 107 21.93 35.09 2.08
N ALA A 108 22.49 36.26 2.36
CA ALA A 108 22.36 37.42 1.49
C ALA A 108 23.74 38.08 1.44
N VAL A 109 24.57 37.62 0.52
CA VAL A 109 25.61 38.46 -0.09
C VAL A 109 25.42 38.32 -1.59
N SER A 110 24.96 39.42 -2.17
CA SER A 110 24.96 39.71 -3.59
C SER A 110 26.39 39.66 -4.14
N ASP A 111 26.57 39.08 -5.32
CA ASP A 111 27.26 39.82 -6.38
C ASP A 111 26.91 39.31 -7.77
N ASP A 112 26.84 40.31 -8.64
CA ASP A 112 26.53 40.34 -10.05
C ASP A 112 27.55 39.55 -10.89
N ALA A 113 27.07 38.75 -11.85
CA ALA A 113 27.80 38.43 -13.07
C ALA A 113 26.86 37.76 -14.07
N SER A 114 26.45 38.54 -15.06
CA SER A 114 26.03 38.05 -16.37
C SER A 114 26.97 36.93 -16.87
N TYR A 115 26.40 35.74 -17.12
CA TYR A 115 27.01 34.78 -18.04
C TYR A 115 25.92 34.20 -18.93
N SER A 116 25.73 34.91 -20.05
CA SER A 116 25.16 34.35 -21.28
C SER A 116 25.94 33.08 -21.62
N THR A 117 25.36 31.91 -21.35
CA THR A 117 25.73 30.70 -22.07
C THR A 117 24.58 30.42 -23.02
N THR A 118 24.68 31.01 -24.20
CA THR A 118 24.08 30.45 -25.39
C THR A 118 24.53 29.00 -25.47
N LEU A 119 23.67 28.08 -25.04
CA LEU A 119 23.80 26.68 -25.38
C LEU A 119 23.62 26.66 -26.90
N ASP A 120 24.73 26.61 -27.64
CA ASP A 120 24.70 26.59 -29.09
C ASP A 120 23.92 25.36 -29.55
N VAL A 121 22.66 25.62 -29.91
CA VAL A 121 21.69 24.71 -30.51
C VAL A 121 22.17 24.38 -31.92
N TYR A 122 23.24 23.61 -32.02
CA TYR A 122 23.62 22.89 -33.22
C TYR A 122 23.27 21.41 -32.99
N SER A 123 22.15 20.97 -33.60
CA SER A 123 21.57 19.62 -33.60
C SER A 123 20.44 19.34 -32.58
N ALA A 124 19.45 20.22 -32.47
CA ALA A 124 18.19 19.92 -31.77
C ALA A 124 17.23 19.01 -32.53
N GLU A 125 17.48 18.72 -33.83
CA GLU A 125 16.62 17.93 -34.73
C GLU A 125 16.26 16.50 -34.24
N ASN A 126 16.87 16.06 -33.14
CA ASN A 126 16.76 14.73 -32.54
C ASN A 126 16.34 14.73 -31.07
N LEU A 127 16.11 15.90 -30.46
CA LEU A 127 15.70 16.02 -29.06
C LEU A 127 14.16 16.01 -28.96
N GLY A 128 13.62 15.05 -28.22
CA GLY A 128 12.22 14.99 -27.81
C GLY A 128 12.04 15.45 -26.37
N LEU A 129 11.04 16.28 -26.12
CA LEU A 129 10.50 16.51 -24.78
C LEU A 129 9.11 15.90 -24.71
N PHE A 130 8.78 15.24 -23.61
CA PHE A 130 7.47 14.63 -23.45
C PHE A 130 6.90 14.74 -22.03
N PHE A 131 5.58 14.64 -22.00
CA PHE A 131 4.73 14.63 -20.84
C PHE A 131 3.80 13.42 -20.94
N THR A 132 3.59 12.69 -19.86
CA THR A 132 2.55 11.66 -19.75
C THR A 132 1.80 11.84 -18.45
N TYR A 133 0.48 11.68 -18.52
CA TYR A 133 -0.42 11.59 -17.39
C TYR A 133 -1.13 10.26 -17.43
N ASN A 134 -1.20 9.57 -16.31
CA ASN A 134 -1.90 8.31 -16.17
C ASN A 134 -2.82 8.34 -14.97
N SER A 135 -4.05 7.87 -15.14
CA SER A 135 -5.02 7.67 -14.07
C SER A 135 -5.46 6.21 -14.06
N ARG A 136 -5.47 5.59 -12.90
CA ARG A 136 -5.82 4.18 -12.73
C ARG A 136 -6.77 4.00 -11.56
N ARG A 137 -7.83 3.23 -11.78
CA ARG A 137 -8.71 2.75 -10.73
C ARG A 137 -8.39 1.30 -10.44
N GLU A 138 -8.37 0.96 -9.16
CA GLU A 138 -8.05 -0.36 -8.65
C GLU A 138 -9.13 -0.80 -7.66
N GLU A 139 -9.59 -2.02 -7.80
CA GLU A 139 -10.52 -2.65 -6.87
C GLU A 139 -9.96 -4.02 -6.50
N LYS A 140 -9.70 -4.21 -5.20
CA LYS A 140 -9.17 -5.44 -4.64
C LYS A 140 -10.24 -6.10 -3.78
N ASP A 141 -10.55 -7.34 -4.08
CA ASP A 141 -11.52 -8.13 -3.33
C ASP A 141 -11.02 -8.47 -1.93
N VAL A 142 -11.97 -8.75 -1.02
CA VAL A 142 -11.64 -9.29 0.30
C VAL A 142 -11.16 -10.72 0.13
N THR A 143 -10.08 -11.06 0.82
CA THR A 143 -9.47 -12.38 0.77
C THR A 143 -9.35 -12.96 2.18
N PRO A 144 -9.06 -14.27 2.35
CA PRO A 144 -8.89 -14.83 3.68
C PRO A 144 -7.78 -14.15 4.51
N TYR A 145 -6.76 -13.58 3.86
CA TYR A 145 -5.60 -12.99 4.56
C TYR A 145 -5.58 -11.45 4.58
N GLU A 146 -6.24 -10.80 3.61
CA GLU A 146 -6.18 -9.35 3.47
C GLU A 146 -7.56 -8.71 3.25
N ALA A 147 -7.75 -7.55 3.87
CA ALA A 147 -8.90 -6.70 3.63
C ALA A 147 -8.91 -6.20 2.18
N GLY A 148 -10.08 -6.31 1.55
CA GLY A 148 -10.33 -5.69 0.25
C GLY A 148 -10.28 -4.17 0.34
N ASN A 149 -10.06 -3.51 -0.79
CA ASN A 149 -9.99 -2.06 -0.88
C ASN A 149 -10.39 -1.53 -2.26
N ARG A 150 -10.69 -0.24 -2.31
CA ARG A 150 -10.82 0.50 -3.56
C ARG A 150 -9.84 1.66 -3.56
N ALA A 151 -9.12 1.84 -4.66
CA ALA A 151 -8.11 2.88 -4.78
C ALA A 151 -8.13 3.58 -6.14
N GLU A 152 -7.65 4.82 -6.13
CA GLU A 152 -7.39 5.63 -7.31
C GLU A 152 -5.92 6.07 -7.29
N ALA A 153 -5.24 5.86 -8.41
CA ALA A 153 -3.86 6.18 -8.63
C ALA A 153 -3.71 7.20 -9.77
N PHE A 154 -2.81 8.17 -9.58
CA PHE A 154 -2.44 9.16 -10.57
C PHE A 154 -0.92 9.22 -10.69
N ASP A 155 -0.42 9.27 -11.91
CA ASP A 155 1.01 9.37 -12.22
C ASP A 155 1.24 10.45 -13.30
N VAL A 156 2.28 11.24 -13.11
CA VAL A 156 2.76 12.24 -14.07
C VAL A 156 4.23 11.98 -14.35
N LEU A 157 4.59 11.85 -15.63
CA LEU A 157 5.94 11.63 -16.10
C LEU A 157 6.36 12.79 -17.01
N LEU A 158 7.50 13.41 -16.69
CA LEU A 158 8.16 14.43 -17.50
C LEU A 158 9.48 13.87 -17.98
N GLY A 159 9.79 13.97 -19.27
CA GLY A 159 11.05 13.44 -19.75
C GLY A 159 11.58 14.09 -21.01
N ALA A 160 12.83 13.75 -21.29
CA ALA A 160 13.53 14.11 -22.49
C ALA A 160 14.18 12.86 -23.09
N ASP A 161 14.19 12.78 -24.41
CA ASP A 161 14.81 11.69 -25.15
C ASP A 161 15.61 12.24 -26.33
N TYR A 162 16.68 11.55 -26.69
CA TYR A 162 17.55 11.91 -27.80
C TYR A 162 17.64 10.74 -28.77
N ARG A 163 17.37 11.01 -30.05
CA ARG A 163 17.50 10.02 -31.12
C ARG A 163 18.95 9.93 -31.60
N ILE A 164 19.54 8.75 -31.48
CA ILE A 164 20.90 8.45 -31.91
C ILE A 164 20.84 7.76 -33.27
N GLY A 165 21.07 8.53 -34.33
CA GLY A 165 20.94 8.08 -35.71
C GLY A 165 19.51 7.60 -36.02
N GLU A 166 19.39 6.57 -36.85
CA GLU A 166 18.06 6.05 -37.23
C GLU A 166 17.56 4.90 -36.35
N ARG A 167 18.43 4.33 -35.49
CA ARG A 167 18.19 3.02 -34.87
C ARG A 167 18.14 3.02 -33.34
N ALA A 168 18.39 4.14 -32.67
CA ALA A 168 18.35 4.17 -31.22
C ALA A 168 17.75 5.46 -30.67
N VAL A 169 17.14 5.35 -29.49
CA VAL A 169 16.68 6.46 -28.67
C VAL A 169 17.14 6.21 -27.24
N LEU A 170 17.59 7.25 -26.56
CA LEU A 170 17.96 7.18 -25.15
C LEU A 170 17.40 8.40 -24.43
N GLY A 171 16.88 8.22 -23.23
CA GLY A 171 16.24 9.31 -22.52
C GLY A 171 16.24 9.13 -21.01
N ALA A 172 15.84 10.22 -20.36
CA ALA A 172 15.67 10.29 -18.93
C ALA A 172 14.32 10.94 -18.61
N ALA A 173 13.71 10.50 -17.53
CA ALA A 173 12.44 11.04 -17.08
C ALA A 173 12.37 11.10 -15.56
N TYR A 174 11.45 11.94 -15.08
CA TYR A 174 11.11 12.10 -13.69
C TYR A 174 9.60 11.87 -13.55
N SER A 175 9.18 11.03 -12.60
CA SER A 175 7.78 10.76 -12.32
C SER A 175 7.37 11.17 -10.91
N PHE A 176 6.10 11.57 -10.78
CA PHE A 176 5.41 11.77 -9.52
C PHE A 176 4.14 10.92 -9.53
N ALA A 177 3.99 10.01 -8.57
CA ALA A 177 2.80 9.19 -8.45
C ALA A 177 2.16 9.33 -7.08
N ARG A 178 0.83 9.24 -7.04
CA ARG A 178 0.02 9.24 -5.82
C ARG A 178 -1.08 8.21 -5.93
N VAL A 179 -1.31 7.47 -4.85
CA VAL A 179 -2.39 6.50 -4.71
C VAL A 179 -3.18 6.85 -3.46
N LYS A 180 -4.50 6.88 -3.55
CA LYS A 180 -5.40 7.04 -2.41
C LYS A 180 -6.44 5.94 -2.44
N GLY A 181 -6.75 5.35 -1.29
CA GLY A 181 -7.75 4.29 -1.22
C GLY A 181 -8.32 4.10 0.16
N ASP A 182 -9.46 3.42 0.20
CA ASP A 182 -10.21 3.09 1.39
C ASP A 182 -10.32 1.56 1.51
N PHE A 183 -10.13 1.03 2.71
CA PHE A 183 -10.32 -0.39 2.99
C PHE A 183 -11.81 -0.69 3.22
N PHE A 184 -12.30 -1.84 2.73
CA PHE A 184 -13.68 -2.26 2.94
C PHE A 184 -14.00 -2.54 4.42
N GLY A 185 -13.00 -2.95 5.20
CA GLY A 185 -13.10 -3.09 6.67
C GLY A 185 -12.99 -1.77 7.45
N GLY A 186 -12.84 -0.64 6.76
CA GLY A 186 -12.67 0.67 7.35
C GLY A 186 -11.21 1.09 7.54
N GLY A 187 -10.97 2.39 7.46
CA GLY A 187 -9.63 2.97 7.36
C GLY A 187 -9.30 3.38 5.92
N ASP A 188 -8.20 4.11 5.78
CA ASP A 188 -7.75 4.69 4.52
C ASP A 188 -6.23 4.63 4.38
N PHE A 189 -5.73 4.75 3.16
CA PHE A 189 -4.30 4.84 2.89
C PHE A 189 -4.00 5.85 1.79
N GLU A 190 -2.85 6.51 1.92
CA GLU A 190 -2.28 7.38 0.90
C GLU A 190 -0.82 6.98 0.66
N LYS A 191 -0.46 6.77 -0.61
CA LYS A 191 0.91 6.54 -1.04
C LYS A 191 1.32 7.68 -1.96
N SER A 192 2.52 8.20 -1.79
CA SER A 192 3.11 9.17 -2.71
C SER A 192 4.53 8.78 -3.04
N SER A 193 4.95 8.97 -4.28
CA SER A 193 6.27 8.56 -4.73
C SER A 193 6.84 9.45 -5.82
N GLN A 194 8.16 9.47 -5.88
CA GLN A 194 8.95 10.22 -6.85
C GLN A 194 9.99 9.26 -7.43
N ALA A 195 10.12 9.21 -8.74
CA ALA A 195 11.10 8.34 -9.37
C ALA A 195 11.87 9.02 -10.49
N VAL A 196 13.12 8.61 -10.64
CA VAL A 196 13.99 8.97 -11.76
C VAL A 196 14.17 7.74 -12.62
N TRP A 197 13.99 7.92 -13.93
CA TRP A 197 14.05 6.87 -14.93
C TRP A 197 15.13 7.16 -15.96
N LEU A 198 15.88 6.13 -16.32
CA LEU A 198 16.65 6.06 -17.55
C LEU A 198 15.98 5.02 -18.45
N PHE A 199 15.84 5.33 -19.73
CA PHE A 199 15.23 4.40 -20.68
C PHE A 199 15.89 4.52 -22.05
N GLY A 200 15.72 3.49 -22.85
CA GLY A 200 16.17 3.50 -24.23
C GLY A 200 15.48 2.45 -25.07
N ALA A 201 15.52 2.67 -26.37
CA ALA A 201 15.05 1.72 -27.37
C ALA A 201 16.09 1.60 -28.47
N TRP A 202 16.29 0.38 -28.94
CA TRP A 202 17.18 0.03 -30.03
C TRP A 202 16.44 -0.82 -31.06
N TYR A 203 16.65 -0.50 -32.32
CA TYR A 203 16.03 -1.13 -33.48
C TYR A 203 17.12 -1.84 -34.30
N PRO A 204 17.54 -3.06 -33.90
CA PRO A 204 18.64 -3.78 -34.56
C PRO A 204 18.33 -4.11 -36.02
N LEU A 205 17.06 -4.36 -36.32
CA LEU A 205 16.51 -4.60 -37.66
C LEU A 205 15.35 -3.62 -37.90
N ASN A 206 14.92 -3.47 -39.16
CA ASN A 206 13.82 -2.56 -39.51
C ASN A 206 12.48 -2.92 -38.86
N ASN A 207 12.35 -4.15 -38.36
CA ASN A 207 11.16 -4.69 -37.77
C ASN A 207 11.43 -5.41 -36.44
N ALA A 208 12.59 -5.17 -35.82
CA ALA A 208 12.87 -5.67 -34.49
C ALA A 208 13.10 -4.50 -33.56
N SER A 209 12.56 -4.59 -32.34
CA SER A 209 12.74 -3.59 -31.29
C SER A 209 13.20 -4.26 -30.00
N ILE A 210 14.09 -3.58 -29.28
CA ILE A 210 14.47 -3.90 -27.92
C ILE A 210 14.39 -2.60 -27.14
N ASP A 211 13.64 -2.57 -26.06
CA ASP A 211 13.56 -1.42 -25.17
C ASP A 211 13.87 -1.81 -23.74
N PHE A 212 14.46 -0.89 -23.00
CA PHE A 212 14.79 -1.07 -21.60
C PHE A 212 14.46 0.17 -20.80
N SER A 213 14.18 -0.02 -19.51
CA SER A 213 14.10 1.06 -18.54
C SER A 213 14.65 0.64 -17.19
N VAL A 214 15.22 1.60 -16.47
CA VAL A 214 15.69 1.46 -15.10
C VAL A 214 15.19 2.65 -14.31
N GLY A 215 14.55 2.39 -13.17
CA GLY A 215 13.97 3.42 -12.31
C GLY A 215 14.37 3.25 -10.86
N LEU A 216 14.70 4.37 -10.23
CA LEU A 216 14.85 4.46 -8.78
C LEU A 216 13.71 5.30 -8.24
N ASP A 217 12.98 4.76 -7.29
CA ASP A 217 11.75 5.31 -6.73
C ASP A 217 11.88 5.49 -5.21
N ASP A 218 11.48 6.65 -4.70
CA ASP A 218 11.37 6.94 -3.27
C ASP A 218 9.91 7.27 -2.96
N GLY A 219 9.37 6.60 -1.95
CA GLY A 219 7.95 6.61 -1.63
C GLY A 219 7.66 6.83 -0.16
N LYS A 220 6.47 7.36 0.12
CA LYS A 220 5.89 7.54 1.45
C LYS A 220 4.54 6.86 1.49
N HIS A 221 4.27 6.19 2.61
CA HIS A 221 3.05 5.44 2.87
C HIS A 221 2.46 5.95 4.17
N ASP A 222 1.28 6.56 4.09
CA ASP A 222 0.45 6.89 5.23
C ASP A 222 -0.71 5.89 5.25
N THR A 223 -0.99 5.28 6.39
CA THR A 223 -2.11 4.35 6.54
C THR A 223 -2.85 4.66 7.83
N ARG A 224 -4.17 4.55 7.80
CA ARG A 224 -5.02 4.57 8.98
C ARG A 224 -5.92 3.36 8.94
N ARG A 225 -5.99 2.63 10.03
CA ARG A 225 -6.94 1.53 10.18
C ARG A 225 -7.90 1.81 11.33
N ASN A 226 -9.10 1.26 11.21
CA ASN A 226 -10.05 1.25 12.30
C ASN A 226 -9.86 -0.04 13.08
N VAL A 227 -9.80 0.05 14.40
CA VAL A 227 -9.70 -1.11 15.27
C VAL A 227 -11.00 -1.26 16.03
N GLY A 228 -11.75 -2.31 15.68
CA GLY A 228 -12.99 -2.69 16.35
C GLY A 228 -12.71 -3.41 17.66
N ARG A 229 -13.56 -3.18 18.66
CA ARG A 229 -13.53 -3.93 19.92
C ARG A 229 -14.94 -4.32 20.30
N HIS A 230 -15.07 -5.58 20.71
CA HIS A 230 -16.31 -6.09 21.29
C HIS A 230 -16.05 -6.41 22.77
N LEU A 231 -16.89 -5.88 23.66
CA LEU A 231 -16.92 -6.31 25.05
C LEU A 231 -17.95 -7.44 25.16
N VAL A 232 -17.46 -8.64 25.45
CA VAL A 232 -18.31 -9.80 25.70
C VAL A 232 -18.50 -9.95 27.21
N LEU A 233 -19.72 -9.71 27.68
CA LEU A 233 -20.13 -9.97 29.06
C LEU A 233 -20.83 -11.32 29.08
N VAL A 234 -20.28 -12.24 29.86
CA VAL A 234 -20.88 -13.54 30.12
C VAL A 234 -21.51 -13.48 31.50
N THR A 235 -22.84 -13.45 31.57
CA THR A 235 -23.57 -13.35 32.84
C THR A 235 -24.50 -14.56 33.01
N PRO A 236 -24.70 -15.03 34.25
CA PRO A 236 -25.81 -15.93 34.55
C PRO A 236 -27.13 -15.32 34.05
N ALA A 237 -28.01 -16.12 33.45
CA ALA A 237 -29.22 -15.61 32.80
C ALA A 237 -30.21 -14.95 33.77
N ASP A 238 -30.16 -15.30 35.06
CA ASP A 238 -30.96 -14.69 36.13
C ASP A 238 -30.52 -13.26 36.51
N ALA A 239 -29.33 -12.82 36.06
CA ALA A 239 -28.84 -11.46 36.25
C ALA A 239 -29.39 -10.45 35.22
N VAL A 240 -30.12 -10.91 34.20
CA VAL A 240 -30.74 -10.07 33.17
C VAL A 240 -32.23 -9.95 33.46
N ALA A 241 -32.73 -8.71 33.57
CA ALA A 241 -34.16 -8.48 33.82
C ALA A 241 -34.99 -8.98 32.64
N VAL A 242 -35.77 -10.04 32.85
CA VAL A 242 -36.73 -10.58 31.88
C VAL A 242 -37.94 -9.63 31.82
N PRO A 243 -38.38 -9.18 30.62
CA PRO A 243 -39.60 -8.38 30.49
C PRO A 243 -40.82 -9.13 31.05
N GLU A 244 -41.78 -8.41 31.65
CA GLU A 244 -43.01 -9.03 32.15
C GLU A 244 -43.77 -9.75 31.02
N GLY A 245 -43.90 -11.09 31.13
CA GLY A 245 -44.69 -11.92 30.20
C GLY A 245 -43.91 -13.00 29.46
N GLU A 246 -42.59 -13.07 29.60
CA GLU A 246 -41.74 -14.16 29.06
C GLU A 246 -41.44 -15.23 30.12
N GLU A 247 -41.22 -16.49 29.69
CA GLU A 247 -40.90 -17.59 30.61
C GLU A 247 -39.57 -17.32 31.35
N PRO A 248 -39.48 -17.68 32.65
CA PRO A 248 -38.26 -17.48 33.42
C PRO A 248 -37.11 -18.31 32.84
N ILE A 249 -35.99 -17.65 32.54
CA ILE A 249 -34.77 -18.28 32.03
C ILE A 249 -34.17 -19.18 33.13
N HIS A 250 -33.69 -20.37 32.79
CA HIS A 250 -33.13 -21.29 33.79
C HIS A 250 -31.83 -20.73 34.39
N ALA A 251 -31.60 -20.95 35.69
CA ALA A 251 -30.42 -20.43 36.41
C ALA A 251 -29.08 -20.98 35.88
N ASP A 252 -29.12 -22.08 35.12
CA ASP A 252 -27.96 -22.69 34.47
C ASP A 252 -27.69 -22.12 33.07
N ASP A 253 -28.58 -21.26 32.54
CA ASP A 253 -28.39 -20.64 31.24
C ASP A 253 -27.39 -19.48 31.35
N ILE A 254 -26.50 -19.40 30.35
CA ILE A 254 -25.50 -18.34 30.24
C ILE A 254 -25.98 -17.35 29.19
N THR A 255 -26.14 -16.09 29.58
CA THR A 255 -26.40 -15.01 28.62
C THR A 255 -25.07 -14.37 28.21
N THR A 256 -24.86 -14.26 26.90
CA THR A 256 -23.71 -13.54 26.34
C THR A 256 -24.20 -12.21 25.78
N ILE A 257 -23.76 -11.10 26.37
CA ILE A 257 -24.03 -9.75 25.89
C ILE A 257 -22.79 -9.26 25.16
N ILE A 258 -22.93 -8.92 23.89
CA ILE A 258 -21.87 -8.31 23.08
C ILE A 258 -22.15 -6.81 23.01
N ILE A 259 -21.23 -6.01 23.54
CA ILE A 259 -21.28 -4.55 23.47
C ILE A 259 -20.22 -4.08 22.48
N ASP A 260 -20.66 -3.49 21.37
CA ASP A 260 -19.77 -2.89 20.38
C ASP A 260 -19.21 -1.58 20.94
N ILE A 261 -17.89 -1.54 21.12
CA ILE A 261 -17.20 -0.32 21.54
C ILE A 261 -16.88 0.49 20.28
N PRO A 262 -17.01 1.83 20.30
CA PRO A 262 -16.64 2.67 19.17
C PRO A 262 -15.24 2.37 18.62
N TYR A 263 -15.11 2.30 17.30
CA TYR A 263 -13.84 2.09 16.63
C TYR A 263 -12.81 3.13 17.06
N VAL A 264 -11.62 2.68 17.42
CA VAL A 264 -10.48 3.56 17.63
C VAL A 264 -9.63 3.55 16.37
N ARG A 265 -9.13 4.71 15.97
CA ARG A 265 -8.27 4.84 14.79
C ARG A 265 -6.81 4.71 15.19
N THR A 266 -6.08 3.88 14.48
CA THR A 266 -4.60 3.91 14.50
C THR A 266 -4.08 4.47 13.18
N GLN A 267 -2.90 5.07 13.22
CA GLN A 267 -2.24 5.66 12.06
C GLN A 267 -0.76 5.27 12.04
N SER A 268 -0.20 5.11 10.85
CA SER A 268 1.22 4.82 10.63
C SER A 268 1.79 5.62 9.46
N ARG A 269 3.11 5.77 9.48
CA ARG A 269 3.90 6.32 8.38
C ARG A 269 5.10 5.45 8.08
N SER A 270 5.33 5.13 6.83
CA SER A 270 6.54 4.43 6.37
C SER A 270 7.13 5.08 5.11
N HIS A 271 8.40 4.80 4.85
CA HIS A 271 9.10 5.19 3.64
C HIS A 271 9.51 3.94 2.86
N SER A 272 9.52 4.03 1.55
CA SER A 272 9.95 2.93 0.68
C SER A 272 10.97 3.39 -0.35
N ARG A 273 11.86 2.49 -0.74
CA ARG A 273 12.80 2.67 -1.83
C ARG A 273 12.66 1.51 -2.80
N SER A 274 12.47 1.79 -4.09
CA SER A 274 12.30 0.75 -5.10
C SER A 274 13.31 0.87 -6.24
N LEU A 275 13.81 -0.27 -6.69
CA LEU A 275 14.53 -0.43 -7.96
C LEU A 275 13.61 -1.16 -8.94
N ASN A 276 13.41 -0.56 -10.10
CA ASN A 276 12.58 -1.08 -11.19
C ASN A 276 13.47 -1.26 -12.41
N ILE A 277 13.43 -2.44 -13.04
CA ILE A 277 14.16 -2.72 -14.29
C ILE A 277 13.20 -3.42 -15.24
N THR A 278 13.12 -2.94 -16.47
CA THR A 278 12.31 -3.57 -17.52
C THR A 278 13.15 -3.77 -18.76
N LEU A 279 12.96 -4.91 -19.42
CA LEU A 279 13.50 -5.20 -20.73
C LEU A 279 12.39 -5.83 -21.58
N ASN A 280 12.11 -5.25 -22.74
CA ASN A 280 11.14 -5.79 -23.69
C ASN A 280 11.79 -5.97 -25.06
N GLY A 281 11.22 -6.89 -25.83
CA GLY A 281 11.60 -7.18 -27.20
C GLY A 281 10.36 -7.43 -28.06
N GLY A 282 10.46 -7.09 -29.33
CA GLY A 282 9.39 -7.28 -30.29
C GLY A 282 9.91 -7.51 -31.69
N TYR A 283 9.09 -8.17 -32.51
CA TYR A 283 9.32 -8.31 -33.94
C TYR A 283 8.03 -8.05 -34.70
N ASP A 284 8.10 -7.28 -35.77
CA ASP A 284 6.95 -6.80 -36.54
C ASP A 284 6.85 -7.47 -37.90
N PHE A 285 5.67 -8.02 -38.18
CA PHE A 285 5.29 -8.50 -39.49
C PHE A 285 4.33 -7.51 -40.12
N ASN A 286 4.74 -6.96 -41.26
CA ASN A 286 3.88 -6.08 -42.04
C ASN A 286 3.00 -6.92 -42.96
N TRP A 287 1.69 -6.84 -42.76
CA TRP A 287 0.68 -7.50 -43.58
C TRP A 287 -0.28 -6.47 -44.16
N SER A 288 0.01 -6.02 -45.38
CA SER A 288 -0.73 -4.95 -46.06
C SER A 288 -0.74 -3.68 -45.21
N ALA A 289 -1.92 -3.17 -44.82
CA ALA A 289 -2.07 -1.99 -43.97
C ALA A 289 -1.91 -2.26 -42.46
N PHE A 290 -1.69 -3.51 -42.05
CA PHE A 290 -1.55 -3.89 -40.65
C PHE A 290 -0.10 -4.27 -40.33
N THR A 291 0.32 -3.94 -39.12
CA THR A 291 1.54 -4.47 -38.51
C THR A 291 1.12 -5.34 -37.34
N VAL A 292 1.56 -6.59 -37.31
CA VAL A 292 1.26 -7.52 -36.21
C VAL A 292 2.55 -8.21 -35.81
N GLY A 293 2.76 -8.37 -34.51
CA GLY A 293 4.03 -8.90 -34.04
C GLY A 293 3.98 -9.46 -32.63
N PRO A 294 4.74 -10.53 -32.35
CA PRO A 294 4.95 -10.98 -30.98
C PRO A 294 5.71 -9.93 -30.17
N ARG A 295 5.47 -9.94 -28.87
CA ARG A 295 6.15 -9.16 -27.83
C ARG A 295 6.54 -10.10 -26.70
N ALA A 296 7.70 -9.86 -26.12
CA ALA A 296 8.14 -10.54 -24.93
C ALA A 296 8.86 -9.55 -24.02
N GLY A 297 8.82 -9.77 -22.72
CA GLY A 297 9.51 -8.89 -21.79
C GLY A 297 9.69 -9.50 -20.42
N VAL A 298 10.54 -8.86 -19.65
CA VAL A 298 10.74 -9.14 -18.23
C VAL A 298 10.81 -7.82 -17.48
N ALA A 299 10.08 -7.74 -16.37
CA ALA A 299 10.12 -6.63 -15.44
C ALA A 299 10.53 -7.17 -14.06
N GLN A 300 11.50 -6.52 -13.44
CA GLN A 300 11.92 -6.81 -12.08
C GLN A 300 11.67 -5.57 -11.22
N ARG A 301 11.02 -5.78 -10.07
CA ARG A 301 10.85 -4.78 -9.03
C ARG A 301 11.38 -5.31 -7.70
N LYS A 302 12.19 -4.51 -7.03
CA LYS A 302 12.56 -4.75 -5.62
C LYS A 302 12.24 -3.50 -4.83
N THR A 303 11.39 -3.65 -3.82
CA THR A 303 10.98 -2.57 -2.93
C THR A 303 11.41 -2.91 -1.50
N ILE A 304 12.01 -1.94 -0.82
CA ILE A 304 12.31 -2.02 0.61
C ILE A 304 11.44 -0.98 1.29
N MET A 305 10.53 -1.42 2.15
CA MET A 305 9.71 -0.56 2.99
C MET A 305 10.28 -0.58 4.41
N ASP A 306 10.59 0.60 4.94
CA ASP A 306 11.12 0.73 6.30
C ASP A 306 10.09 0.23 7.33
N GLY A 307 10.57 -0.29 8.45
CA GLY A 307 9.71 -0.63 9.59
C GLY A 307 9.03 0.62 10.14
N PHE A 308 7.86 0.46 10.74
CA PHE A 308 7.06 1.58 11.21
C PHE A 308 6.24 1.21 12.44
N ASP A 309 5.97 2.22 13.25
CA ASP A 309 5.10 2.11 14.41
C ASP A 309 3.74 2.74 14.09
N GLU A 310 2.68 2.08 14.53
CA GLU A 310 1.36 2.66 14.60
C GLU A 310 1.22 3.51 15.86
N SER A 311 0.38 4.54 15.78
CA SER A 311 0.00 5.39 16.91
C SER A 311 -1.52 5.52 16.99
N GLY A 312 -2.06 5.63 18.20
CA GLY A 312 -3.49 5.76 18.46
C GLY A 312 -3.80 5.62 19.96
N GLU A 313 -5.00 6.03 20.38
CA GLU A 313 -5.46 5.92 21.77
C GLU A 313 -5.99 4.51 22.07
N THR A 314 -5.18 3.50 21.82
CA THR A 314 -5.59 2.09 21.92
C THR A 314 -4.40 1.17 22.15
N PRO A 315 -4.54 0.15 23.01
CA PRO A 315 -3.48 -0.84 23.28
C PRO A 315 -3.16 -1.75 22.08
N MET A 316 -3.82 -1.54 20.95
CA MET A 316 -3.75 -2.41 19.77
C MET A 316 -2.86 -1.82 18.68
N THR A 317 -2.08 -0.77 18.96
CA THR A 317 -1.07 -0.28 18.01
C THR A 317 0.03 -1.32 17.81
N LEU A 318 0.53 -1.43 16.58
CA LEU A 318 1.61 -2.36 16.23
C LEU A 318 2.88 -1.65 15.79
N GLN A 319 3.98 -2.31 16.05
CA GLN A 319 5.26 -2.07 15.43
C GLN A 319 5.51 -3.14 14.37
N PHE A 320 5.74 -2.70 13.14
CA PHE A 320 6.03 -3.55 12.00
C PHE A 320 7.51 -3.53 11.66
N ASP A 321 8.06 -4.70 11.40
CA ASP A 321 9.43 -4.85 10.91
C ASP A 321 9.57 -4.31 9.48
N ARG A 322 10.82 -4.03 9.08
CA ARG A 322 11.16 -3.71 7.69
C ARG A 322 10.70 -4.84 6.76
N GLN A 323 10.07 -4.46 5.66
CA GLN A 323 9.57 -5.40 4.66
C GLN A 323 10.35 -5.28 3.36
N VAL A 324 10.55 -6.40 2.68
CA VAL A 324 11.18 -6.47 1.37
C VAL A 324 10.25 -7.18 0.42
N GLU A 325 9.87 -6.50 -0.66
CA GLU A 325 9.05 -7.04 -1.73
C GLU A 325 9.91 -7.26 -2.97
N LYS A 326 9.75 -8.42 -3.62
CA LYS A 326 10.45 -8.75 -4.86
C LYS A 326 9.43 -9.31 -5.83
N SER A 327 9.41 -8.76 -7.03
CA SER A 327 8.54 -9.19 -8.12
C SER A 327 9.40 -9.33 -9.37
N VAL A 328 9.17 -10.41 -10.10
CA VAL A 328 9.76 -10.67 -11.42
C VAL A 328 8.63 -11.15 -12.30
N ILE A 329 8.23 -10.31 -13.25
CA ILE A 329 7.11 -10.58 -14.14
C ILE A 329 7.66 -10.79 -15.54
N SER A 330 7.38 -11.96 -16.13
CA SER A 330 7.56 -12.15 -17.57
C SER A 330 6.28 -11.80 -18.30
N THR A 331 6.40 -11.19 -19.46
CA THR A 331 5.28 -10.89 -20.37
C THR A 331 5.48 -11.61 -21.68
N LEU A 332 4.44 -12.26 -22.18
CA LEU A 332 4.34 -12.73 -23.56
C LEU A 332 3.07 -12.14 -24.17
N GLY A 333 3.19 -11.47 -25.30
CA GLY A 333 2.06 -10.77 -25.89
C GLY A 333 2.10 -10.70 -27.40
N VAL A 334 1.02 -10.16 -27.95
CA VAL A 334 0.92 -9.81 -29.37
C VAL A 334 0.48 -8.36 -29.45
N GLN A 335 1.13 -7.61 -30.33
CA GLN A 335 0.74 -6.26 -30.70
C GLN A 335 0.23 -6.24 -32.13
N GLY A 336 -0.89 -5.54 -32.35
CA GLY A 336 -1.39 -5.19 -33.67
C GLY A 336 -1.52 -3.68 -33.80
N SER A 337 -1.19 -3.12 -34.96
CA SER A 337 -1.38 -1.70 -35.23
C SER A 337 -1.72 -1.41 -36.69
N ARG A 338 -2.33 -0.25 -36.92
CA ARG A 338 -2.63 0.26 -38.25
C ARG A 338 -2.56 1.79 -38.26
N ALA A 339 -1.78 2.30 -39.23
CA ALA A 339 -1.68 3.73 -39.50
C ALA A 339 -2.75 4.18 -40.51
N PHE A 340 -3.33 5.34 -40.24
CA PHE A 340 -4.27 6.06 -41.09
C PHE A 340 -3.73 7.45 -41.38
N SER A 341 -3.63 7.80 -42.66
CA SER A 341 -3.25 9.15 -43.08
C SER A 341 -4.48 10.05 -43.08
N ALA A 342 -4.35 11.22 -42.45
CA ALA A 342 -5.33 12.29 -42.46
C ALA A 342 -4.68 13.57 -43.00
N SER A 343 -5.48 14.55 -43.41
CA SER A 343 -4.97 15.84 -43.92
C SER A 343 -4.13 16.61 -42.90
N PHE A 344 -4.32 16.33 -41.61
CA PHE A 344 -3.63 16.99 -40.50
C PHE A 344 -2.49 16.16 -39.88
N GLY A 345 -2.23 14.93 -40.36
CA GLY A 345 -1.20 14.07 -39.79
C GLY A 345 -1.45 12.57 -39.99
N VAL A 346 -0.73 11.73 -39.25
CA VAL A 346 -0.89 10.27 -39.27
C VAL A 346 -1.37 9.79 -37.91
N ILE A 347 -2.43 8.98 -37.88
CA ILE A 347 -2.95 8.36 -36.66
C ILE A 347 -2.65 6.87 -36.70
N ASN A 348 -1.97 6.35 -35.69
CA ASN A 348 -1.70 4.94 -35.49
C ASN A 348 -2.61 4.40 -34.38
N PHE A 349 -3.49 3.46 -34.72
CA PHE A 349 -4.25 2.69 -33.74
C PHE A 349 -3.47 1.43 -33.38
N GLN A 350 -3.52 1.06 -32.11
CA GLN A 350 -2.75 -0.04 -31.54
C GLN A 350 -3.60 -0.85 -30.58
N PHE A 351 -3.41 -2.16 -30.61
CA PHE A 351 -3.93 -3.11 -29.64
C PHE A 351 -2.81 -4.01 -29.14
N ASN A 352 -2.77 -4.26 -27.83
CA ASN A 352 -1.90 -5.23 -27.19
C ASN A 352 -2.75 -6.19 -26.38
N MET A 353 -2.39 -7.46 -26.44
CA MET A 353 -2.87 -8.50 -25.52
C MET A 353 -1.64 -9.21 -24.97
N ASP A 354 -1.49 -9.16 -23.66
CA ASP A 354 -0.32 -9.63 -22.93
C ASP A 354 -0.76 -10.65 -21.87
N TRP A 355 -0.14 -11.83 -21.88
CA TRP A 355 -0.13 -12.74 -20.75
C TRP A 355 1.07 -12.41 -19.86
N LEU A 356 0.82 -12.30 -18.56
CA LEU A 356 1.82 -11.96 -17.56
C LEU A 356 1.95 -13.10 -16.56
N HIS A 357 3.18 -13.37 -16.14
CA HIS A 357 3.49 -14.39 -15.13
C HIS A 357 4.45 -13.86 -14.07
N GLU A 358 4.06 -13.94 -12.80
CA GLU A 358 4.88 -13.57 -11.64
C GLU A 358 5.66 -14.77 -11.09
N TRP A 359 6.98 -14.59 -10.95
CA TRP A 359 7.92 -15.66 -10.57
C TRP A 359 8.43 -15.54 -9.14
N SER A 360 8.55 -14.32 -8.62
CA SER A 360 9.32 -14.01 -7.42
C SER A 360 8.46 -13.54 -6.25
N ASP A 361 7.30 -12.93 -6.52
CA ASP A 361 6.39 -12.55 -5.46
C ASP A 361 5.78 -13.81 -4.85
N LYS A 362 5.70 -13.86 -3.53
CA LYS A 362 5.22 -15.02 -2.78
C LYS A 362 4.39 -14.54 -1.62
N GLN A 363 3.55 -15.44 -1.10
CA GLN A 363 2.94 -15.21 0.20
C GLN A 363 4.04 -15.03 1.26
N ARG A 364 3.88 -14.01 2.09
CA ARG A 364 4.83 -13.57 3.09
C ARG A 364 4.23 -13.74 4.47
N LEU A 365 5.09 -14.18 5.39
CA LEU A 365 4.85 -14.05 6.82
C LEU A 365 5.25 -12.64 7.22
N LEU A 366 4.27 -11.85 7.65
CA LEU A 366 4.45 -10.54 8.24
C LEU A 366 4.58 -10.71 9.75
N THR A 367 5.57 -10.03 10.32
CA THR A 367 5.80 -10.00 11.77
C THR A 367 5.55 -8.61 12.32
N ALA A 368 4.93 -8.56 13.50
CA ALA A 368 4.71 -7.35 14.25
C ALA A 368 4.81 -7.63 15.76
N THR A 369 5.01 -6.58 16.54
CA THR A 369 4.87 -6.59 18.00
C THR A 369 3.83 -5.55 18.40
N PHE A 370 3.24 -5.69 19.59
CA PHE A 370 2.45 -4.59 20.16
C PHE A 370 3.39 -3.41 20.41
N ALA A 371 3.08 -2.24 19.84
CA ALA A 371 3.92 -1.05 20.00
C ALA A 371 4.00 -0.59 21.47
N GLU A 372 2.93 -0.86 22.23
CA GLU A 372 2.85 -0.54 23.65
C GLU A 372 3.49 -1.58 24.58
N ASP A 373 4.00 -2.71 24.07
CA ASP A 373 4.72 -3.72 24.86
C ASP A 373 6.21 -3.36 24.90
N LEU A 374 6.66 -2.85 26.06
CA LEU A 374 8.00 -2.27 26.22
C LEU A 374 9.06 -3.31 26.63
N ARG A 375 8.69 -4.59 26.73
CA ARG A 375 9.60 -5.64 27.14
C ARG A 375 10.62 -5.97 26.06
N SER A 376 11.82 -6.33 26.48
CA SER A 376 12.90 -6.71 25.56
C SER A 376 12.64 -8.00 24.77
N ASP A 377 11.72 -8.85 25.24
CA ASP A 377 11.36 -10.15 24.68
C ASP A 377 9.87 -10.22 24.26
N ALA A 378 9.30 -9.08 23.84
CA ALA A 378 7.90 -8.98 23.42
C ALA A 378 7.51 -10.07 22.39
N PRO A 379 6.40 -10.80 22.61
CA PRO A 379 5.89 -11.80 21.67
C PRO A 379 5.62 -11.20 20.30
N ARG A 380 6.04 -11.92 19.26
CA ARG A 380 5.78 -11.54 17.88
C ARG A 380 4.44 -12.09 17.42
N LEU A 381 3.62 -11.20 16.89
CA LEU A 381 2.51 -11.54 16.01
C LEU A 381 3.09 -11.96 14.67
N ALA A 382 2.62 -13.08 14.14
CA ALA A 382 3.03 -13.57 12.84
C ALA A 382 1.78 -13.96 12.05
N PHE A 383 1.56 -13.31 10.92
CA PHE A 383 0.38 -13.52 10.10
C PHE A 383 0.77 -13.53 8.63
N LEU A 384 -0.04 -14.23 7.82
CA LEU A 384 0.21 -14.29 6.39
C LEU A 384 -0.50 -13.12 5.71
N ASN A 385 0.16 -12.58 4.70
CA ASN A 385 -0.51 -11.75 3.71
C ASN A 385 -1.17 -12.66 2.65
N GLU A 386 -1.91 -12.08 1.71
CA GLU A 386 -2.53 -12.86 0.64
C GLU A 386 -1.46 -13.36 -0.35
N ALA A 387 -1.64 -14.58 -0.87
CA ALA A 387 -0.74 -15.10 -1.89
C ALA A 387 -0.92 -14.30 -3.19
N PRO A 388 0.18 -13.88 -3.85
CA PRO A 388 0.07 -13.17 -5.11
C PRO A 388 -0.49 -14.08 -6.20
N ASP A 389 -1.40 -13.55 -7.02
CA ASP A 389 -1.78 -14.22 -8.26
C ASP A 389 -0.56 -14.32 -9.19
N GLN A 390 -0.38 -15.50 -9.77
CA GLN A 390 0.76 -15.79 -10.62
C GLN A 390 0.50 -15.46 -12.08
N ASN A 391 -0.76 -15.42 -12.53
CA ASN A 391 -1.07 -15.31 -13.96
C ASN A 391 -2.27 -14.43 -14.21
N TRP A 392 -2.09 -13.42 -15.07
CA TRP A 392 -3.21 -12.61 -15.51
C TRP A 392 -3.03 -12.17 -16.95
N LEU A 393 -4.11 -11.63 -17.51
CA LEU A 393 -4.13 -11.08 -18.84
C LEU A 393 -4.26 -9.56 -18.77
N ARG A 394 -3.53 -8.85 -19.62
CA ARG A 394 -3.65 -7.39 -19.77
C ARG A 394 -3.95 -7.07 -21.21
N MET A 395 -4.97 -6.24 -21.43
CA MET A 395 -5.28 -5.71 -22.75
C MET A 395 -5.09 -4.20 -22.75
N ARG A 396 -4.49 -3.67 -23.82
CA ARG A 396 -4.33 -2.23 -24.03
C ARG A 396 -4.79 -1.84 -25.42
N PHE A 397 -5.66 -0.85 -25.50
CA PHE A 397 -6.05 -0.18 -26.74
C PHE A 397 -5.49 1.23 -26.73
N GLY A 398 -4.73 1.58 -27.76
CA GLY A 398 -4.06 2.88 -27.87
C GLY A 398 -4.29 3.53 -29.22
N SER A 399 -4.21 4.85 -29.23
CA SER A 399 -4.12 5.65 -30.45
C SER A 399 -3.07 6.73 -30.25
N ALA A 400 -2.17 6.86 -31.22
CA ALA A 400 -1.17 7.90 -31.24
C ALA A 400 -1.25 8.65 -32.56
N ALA A 401 -1.21 9.98 -32.55
CA ALA A 401 -1.11 10.76 -33.76
C ALA A 401 0.19 11.54 -33.83
N VAL A 402 0.74 11.62 -35.02
CA VAL A 402 1.91 12.41 -35.37
C VAL A 402 1.47 13.52 -36.30
N LEU A 403 1.59 14.75 -35.83
CA LEU A 403 1.23 15.97 -36.53
C LEU A 403 2.47 16.58 -37.20
N PRO A 404 2.28 17.48 -38.18
CA PRO A 404 3.35 18.33 -38.67
C PRO A 404 4.06 19.08 -37.53
N ASN A 405 5.29 19.52 -37.79
CA ASN A 405 6.12 20.24 -36.83
C ASN A 405 6.54 19.39 -35.61
N GLY A 406 6.64 18.07 -35.76
CA GLY A 406 7.23 17.19 -34.73
C GLY A 406 6.43 17.06 -33.44
N ILE A 407 5.13 17.34 -33.48
CA ILE A 407 4.22 17.15 -32.34
C ILE A 407 3.57 15.78 -32.46
N SER A 408 3.52 15.04 -31.37
CA SER A 408 2.76 13.79 -31.28
C SER A 408 1.97 13.72 -29.99
N PHE A 409 0.77 13.14 -30.06
CA PHE A 409 -0.07 12.87 -28.90
C PHE A 409 -0.46 11.40 -28.86
N PHE A 410 -0.75 10.88 -27.67
CA PHE A 410 -1.37 9.56 -27.55
C PHE A 410 -2.43 9.51 -26.45
N VAL A 411 -3.34 8.56 -26.61
CA VAL A 411 -4.27 8.08 -25.59
C VAL A 411 -4.18 6.56 -25.54
N ALA A 412 -4.21 5.99 -24.34
CA ALA A 412 -4.25 4.55 -24.13
C ALA A 412 -5.25 4.20 -23.02
N LEU A 413 -5.98 3.11 -23.24
CA LEU A 413 -6.85 2.47 -22.27
C LEU A 413 -6.27 1.08 -22.00
N GLU A 414 -6.14 0.72 -20.73
CA GLU A 414 -5.62 -0.59 -20.33
C GLU A 414 -6.51 -1.20 -19.26
N GLN A 415 -6.68 -2.52 -19.32
CA GLN A 415 -7.44 -3.28 -18.35
C GLN A 415 -6.77 -4.63 -18.08
N THR A 416 -6.76 -5.00 -16.81
CA THR A 416 -6.37 -6.32 -16.33
C THR A 416 -7.60 -7.24 -16.27
N PHE A 417 -7.42 -8.50 -16.68
CA PHE A 417 -8.43 -9.54 -16.70
C PHE A 417 -7.87 -10.82 -16.10
N LEU A 418 -8.77 -11.68 -15.62
CA LEU A 418 -8.46 -13.01 -15.08
C LEU A 418 -7.51 -13.01 -13.87
N HIS A 419 -7.27 -11.84 -13.27
CA HIS A 419 -6.56 -11.75 -12.01
C HIS A 419 -7.53 -12.16 -10.88
N GLU A 420 -7.06 -12.97 -9.94
CA GLU A 420 -7.92 -13.65 -8.95
C GLU A 420 -8.73 -12.71 -8.05
N TYR A 421 -8.14 -11.58 -7.62
CA TYR A 421 -8.74 -10.68 -6.64
C TYR A 421 -8.51 -9.19 -6.95
N LEU A 422 -7.93 -8.84 -8.10
CA LEU A 422 -7.55 -7.46 -8.43
C LEU A 422 -8.05 -7.05 -9.82
N GLU A 423 -8.95 -6.07 -9.85
CA GLU A 423 -9.37 -5.41 -11.08
C GLU A 423 -8.65 -4.06 -11.23
N GLN A 424 -8.03 -3.82 -12.38
CA GLN A 424 -7.37 -2.55 -12.68
C GLN A 424 -7.80 -2.04 -14.06
N LYS A 425 -8.12 -0.74 -14.11
CA LYS A 425 -8.43 0.01 -15.33
C LYS A 425 -7.64 1.30 -15.34
N SER A 426 -6.94 1.59 -16.43
CA SER A 426 -6.17 2.82 -16.56
C SER A 426 -6.41 3.56 -17.86
N VAL A 427 -6.22 4.87 -17.79
CA VAL A 427 -6.25 5.80 -18.91
C VAL A 427 -4.96 6.60 -18.89
N SER A 428 -4.21 6.54 -19.98
CA SER A 428 -2.98 7.30 -20.16
C SER A 428 -3.12 8.28 -21.30
N LEU A 429 -2.59 9.49 -21.10
CA LEU A 429 -2.51 10.56 -22.08
C LEU A 429 -1.06 11.02 -22.18
N GLY A 430 -0.58 11.30 -23.39
CA GLY A 430 0.75 11.87 -23.52
C GLY A 430 0.91 12.81 -24.70
N LEU A 431 1.91 13.66 -24.56
CA LEU A 431 2.32 14.67 -25.53
C LEU A 431 3.84 14.61 -25.67
N ARG A 432 4.34 14.66 -26.90
CA ARG A 432 5.76 14.75 -27.20
C ARG A 432 6.00 15.78 -28.29
N LYS A 433 7.08 16.54 -28.16
CA LYS A 433 7.54 17.53 -29.13
C LYS A 433 9.00 17.26 -29.45
N VAL A 434 9.28 17.06 -30.73
CA VAL A 434 10.64 16.96 -31.29
C VAL A 434 11.04 18.34 -31.83
N PHE A 435 12.25 18.76 -31.49
CA PHE A 435 12.87 20.01 -31.91
C PHE A 435 13.75 19.84 -33.13
#